data_AF-G5AJD9-F1
#
_entry.id   AF-G5AJD9-F1
#
_cell.length_a   1.000
_cell.length_b   1.000
_cell.length_c   1.000
_cell.angle_alpha   90.00
_cell.angle_beta   90.00
_cell.angle_gamma   90.00
#
_symmetry.space_group_name_H-M   'P 1'
#
loop_
_entity.id
_entity.type
_entity.pdbx_description
1 polymer ?
#
loop_
_entity_poly.entity_id
_entity_poly.type
_entity_poly.pdbx_seq_one_letter_code
_entity_poly.pdbx_strand_id
1 'polypeptide(L)'
;HDPARVESLVSLPLPLNAAELQRFLCAANWLRDSVVDYGRAVAPLQAKFDAAMQGLSRRKRQAAGVEISWSEDEIEQYKAFLKRLASSATLSFPDDDAVVCLSSDA
;
A
#
# COMPACT_ATOMS: atom_id res chain seq x y z
N HIS A 1 1.54 11.34 10.02
CA HIS A 1 2.57 10.33 9.68
C HIS A 1 3.72 10.99 8.93
N ASP A 2 4.92 10.39 8.94
CA ASP A 2 6.13 10.95 8.30
C ASP A 2 6.00 11.01 6.77
N PRO A 3 5.92 12.21 6.16
CA PRO A 3 5.72 12.37 4.71
C PRO A 3 6.88 11.78 3.90
N ALA A 4 8.10 11.81 4.43
CA ALA A 4 9.27 11.25 3.74
C ALA A 4 9.12 9.73 3.51
N ARG A 5 8.44 9.03 4.42
CA ARG A 5 8.17 7.59 4.27
C ARG A 5 7.13 7.32 3.20
N VAL A 6 6.11 8.18 3.09
CA VAL A 6 5.10 8.06 2.04
C VAL A 6 5.70 8.35 0.68
N GLU A 7 6.49 9.42 0.55
CA GLU A 7 7.24 9.77 -0.67
C GLU A 7 8.17 8.64 -1.12
N SER A 8 8.90 8.05 -0.16
CA SER A 8 9.76 6.89 -0.43
C SER A 8 8.96 5.69 -0.94
N LEU A 9 7.73 5.50 -0.48
CA LEU A 9 6.89 4.37 -0.86
C LEU A 9 6.22 4.57 -2.22
N VAL A 10 5.79 5.79 -2.53
CA VAL A 10 5.18 6.12 -3.84
C VAL A 10 6.19 6.24 -4.98
N SER A 11 7.47 6.42 -4.65
CA SER A 11 8.56 6.43 -5.63
C SER A 11 9.11 5.04 -5.97
N LEU A 12 8.66 3.99 -5.26
CA LEU A 12 9.08 2.62 -5.56
C LEU A 12 8.63 2.20 -6.97
N PRO A 13 9.51 1.51 -7.73
CA PRO A 13 9.13 0.98 -9.03
C PRO A 13 8.03 -0.08 -8.87
N LEU A 14 7.33 -0.36 -9.98
CA LEU A 14 6.35 -1.44 -10.03
C LEU A 14 7.04 -2.77 -9.65
N PRO A 15 6.53 -3.52 -8.67
CA PRO A 15 7.15 -4.76 -8.21
C PRO A 15 7.26 -5.81 -9.34
N LEU A 16 8.44 -6.38 -9.55
CA LEU A 16 8.67 -7.38 -10.61
C LEU A 16 8.49 -8.82 -10.12
N ASN A 17 8.51 -9.05 -8.81
CA ASN A 17 8.32 -10.36 -8.21
C ASN A 17 7.54 -10.30 -6.89
N ALA A 18 7.09 -11.46 -6.41
CA ALA A 18 6.27 -11.57 -5.21
C ALA A 18 6.98 -11.08 -3.95
N ALA A 19 8.31 -11.19 -3.85
CA ALA A 19 9.04 -10.64 -2.72
C ALA A 19 9.02 -9.10 -2.72
N GLU A 20 9.10 -8.45 -3.88
CA GLU A 20 8.97 -6.99 -3.98
C GLU A 20 7.56 -6.53 -3.63
N LEU A 21 6.53 -7.21 -4.14
CA LEU A 21 5.14 -6.90 -3.81
C LEU A 21 4.87 -7.11 -2.32
N GLN A 22 5.41 -8.17 -1.72
CA GLN A 22 5.31 -8.40 -0.29
C GLN A 22 5.99 -7.29 0.52
N ARG A 23 7.21 -6.86 0.14
CA ARG A 23 7.91 -5.75 0.79
C ARG A 23 7.09 -4.47 0.72
N PHE A 24 6.53 -4.17 -0.44
CA PHE A 24 5.65 -3.02 -0.65
C PHE A 24 4.42 -3.09 0.26
N LEU A 25 3.70 -4.21 0.29
CA LEU A 25 2.52 -4.42 1.14
C LEU A 25 2.86 -4.29 2.63
N CYS A 26 3.97 -4.88 3.07
CA CYS A 26 4.45 -4.76 4.45
C CYS A 26 4.78 -3.30 4.81
N ALA A 27 5.43 -2.56 3.91
CA ALA A 27 5.75 -1.15 4.12
C ALA A 27 4.48 -0.27 4.12
N ALA A 28 3.54 -0.55 3.21
CA ALA A 28 2.26 0.15 3.12
C ALA A 28 1.36 -0.10 4.35
N ASN A 29 1.52 -1.24 5.04
CA ASN A 29 0.75 -1.55 6.24
C ASN A 29 0.99 -0.55 7.39
N TRP A 30 2.14 0.12 7.42
CA TRP A 30 2.43 1.19 8.39
C TRP A 30 1.55 2.44 8.18
N LEU A 31 0.94 2.59 7.00
CA LEU A 31 0.10 3.72 6.62
C LEU A 31 -1.39 3.36 6.67
N ARG A 32 -1.73 2.19 7.21
CA ARG A 32 -3.11 1.68 7.28
C ARG A 32 -4.07 2.67 7.93
N ASP A 33 -3.66 3.28 9.04
CA ASP A 33 -4.51 4.19 9.82
C ASP A 33 -4.61 5.59 9.20
N SER A 34 -3.68 5.93 8.31
CA SER A 34 -3.63 7.22 7.62
C SER A 34 -4.49 7.25 6.35
N VAL A 35 -4.75 6.08 5.77
CA VAL A 35 -5.39 5.95 4.46
C VAL A 35 -6.87 5.57 4.63
N VAL A 36 -7.75 6.46 4.19
CA VAL A 36 -9.19 6.18 4.14
C VAL A 36 -9.46 4.96 3.27
N ASP A 37 -10.27 4.04 3.81
CA ASP A 37 -10.61 2.77 3.16
C ASP A 37 -9.40 1.93 2.74
N TYR A 38 -8.30 1.97 3.50
CA TYR A 38 -7.08 1.21 3.21
C TYR A 38 -7.36 -0.26 2.87
N GLY A 39 -8.23 -0.92 3.64
CA GLY A 39 -8.58 -2.33 3.44
C GLY A 39 -9.15 -2.61 2.05
N ARG A 40 -10.01 -1.73 1.53
CA ARG A 40 -10.56 -1.85 0.17
C ARG A 40 -9.52 -1.48 -0.88
N ALA A 41 -8.69 -0.49 -0.60
CA ALA A 41 -7.67 -0.01 -1.53
C ALA A 41 -6.54 -1.02 -1.75
N VAL A 42 -6.13 -1.74 -0.70
CA VAL A 42 -5.05 -2.74 -0.76
C VAL A 42 -5.52 -4.11 -1.24
N ALA A 43 -6.82 -4.40 -1.14
CA ALA A 43 -7.41 -5.70 -1.52
C ALA A 43 -6.98 -6.24 -2.89
N PRO A 44 -6.99 -5.47 -4.00
CA PRO A 44 -6.56 -5.98 -5.30
C PRO A 44 -5.06 -6.37 -5.32
N LEU A 45 -4.20 -5.60 -4.66
CA LEU A 45 -2.76 -5.91 -4.58
C LEU A 45 -2.51 -7.15 -3.70
N GLN A 46 -3.29 -7.31 -2.63
CA GLN A 46 -3.24 -8.50 -1.77
C GLN A 46 -3.71 -9.74 -2.54
N ALA A 47 -4.79 -9.64 -3.31
CA ALA A 47 -5.27 -10.72 -4.17
C ALA A 47 -4.22 -11.11 -5.23
N LYS A 48 -3.53 -10.12 -5.83
CA LYS A 48 -2.43 -10.37 -6.76
C LYS A 48 -1.29 -11.15 -6.10
N PHE A 49 -0.91 -10.77 -4.88
CA PHE A 49 0.12 -11.48 -4.12
C PHE A 49 -0.31 -12.90 -3.79
N ASP A 50 -1.54 -13.10 -3.30
CA ASP A 50 -2.03 -14.44 -2.95
C ASP A 50 -2.15 -15.35 -4.17
N ALA A 51 -2.54 -14.81 -5.34
CA ALA A 51 -2.54 -15.54 -6.60
C ALA A 51 -1.12 -15.93 -7.04
N ALA A 52 -0.15 -15.00 -6.97
CA ALA A 52 1.25 -15.28 -7.28
C ALA A 52 1.86 -16.35 -6.35
N MET A 53 1.42 -16.39 -5.09
CA MET A 53 1.89 -17.34 -4.09
C MET A 53 1.06 -18.63 -4.00
N GLN A 54 0.02 -18.78 -4.82
CA GLN A 54 -0.88 -19.93 -4.76
C GLN A 54 -0.12 -21.23 -5.05
N GLY A 55 -0.23 -22.21 -4.15
CA GLY A 55 0.47 -23.49 -4.27
C GLY A 55 1.97 -23.45 -3.91
N LEU A 56 2.50 -22.30 -3.50
CA LEU A 56 3.88 -22.13 -3.03
C LEU A 56 3.91 -21.92 -1.51
N SER A 57 4.98 -22.36 -0.84
CA SER A 57 5.13 -22.01 0.57
C SER A 57 5.49 -20.52 0.68
N ARG A 58 4.94 -19.82 1.67
CA ARG A 58 5.22 -18.38 1.91
C ARG A 58 6.65 -18.07 2.38
N ARG A 59 7.62 -18.98 2.18
CA ARG A 59 9.02 -18.76 2.54
C ARG A 59 9.64 -17.72 1.60
N LYS A 60 10.31 -16.73 2.18
CA LYS A 60 10.93 -15.57 1.50
C LYS A 60 11.77 -15.92 0.26
N ARG A 61 12.49 -17.05 0.29
CA ARG A 61 13.34 -17.52 -0.84
C ARG A 61 12.52 -17.96 -2.06
N GLN A 62 11.30 -18.46 -1.84
CA GLN A 62 10.40 -18.85 -2.93
C GLN A 62 9.75 -17.61 -3.57
N ALA A 63 9.32 -16.63 -2.76
CA ALA A 63 8.70 -15.40 -3.27
C ALA A 63 9.61 -14.57 -4.19
N ALA A 64 10.92 -14.55 -3.96
CA ALA A 64 11.87 -13.82 -4.81
C ALA A 64 12.03 -14.44 -6.21
N GLY A 65 11.74 -15.73 -6.36
CA GLY A 65 11.78 -16.43 -7.64
C GLY A 65 10.45 -16.44 -8.40
N VAL A 66 9.40 -15.83 -7.84
CA VAL A 66 8.08 -15.75 -8.47
C VAL A 66 7.93 -14.41 -9.14
N GLU A 67 8.10 -14.38 -10.46
CA GLU A 67 7.85 -13.18 -11.25
C GLU A 67 6.36 -12.81 -11.24
N ILE A 68 6.08 -11.51 -11.17
CA ILE A 68 4.73 -10.97 -11.24
C ILE A 68 4.58 -10.23 -12.56
N SER A 69 3.68 -10.71 -13.41
CA SER A 69 3.22 -9.98 -14.58
C SER A 69 1.98 -9.16 -14.22
N TRP A 70 1.95 -7.90 -14.64
CA TRP A 70 0.83 -7.00 -14.40
C TRP A 70 0.06 -6.77 -15.69
N SER A 71 -1.27 -6.84 -15.63
CA SER A 71 -2.13 -6.32 -16.71
C SER A 71 -2.22 -4.80 -16.63
N GLU A 72 -2.71 -4.17 -17.70
CA GLU A 72 -2.96 -2.72 -17.72
C GLU A 72 -3.91 -2.29 -16.58
N ASP A 73 -4.99 -3.05 -16.36
CA ASP A 73 -5.94 -2.80 -15.26
C ASP A 73 -5.27 -2.89 -13.88
N GLU A 74 -4.40 -3.87 -13.66
CA GLU A 74 -3.71 -4.04 -12.38
C GLU A 74 -2.67 -2.93 -12.16
N ILE A 75 -2.03 -2.44 -13.24
CA ILE A 75 -1.14 -1.28 -13.20
C ILE A 75 -1.94 -0.03 -12.80
N GLU A 76 -3.14 0.16 -13.35
CA GLU A 76 -4.01 1.27 -12.96
C GLU A 76 -4.42 1.19 -11.49
N GLN A 77 -4.77 -0.01 -11.00
CA GLN A 77 -5.08 -0.24 -9.59
C GLN A 77 -3.90 0.06 -8.67
N TYR A 78 -2.68 -0.35 -9.05
CA TYR A 78 -1.46 -0.03 -8.33
C TYR A 78 -1.23 1.49 -8.29
N LYS A 79 -1.33 2.19 -9.43
CA LYS A 79 -1.19 3.65 -9.51
C LYS A 79 -2.27 4.37 -8.68
N ALA A 80 -3.51 3.87 -8.68
CA ALA A 80 -4.60 4.41 -7.87
C ALA A 80 -4.31 4.26 -6.37
N PHE A 81 -3.72 3.13 -5.95
CA PHE A 81 -3.27 2.93 -4.58
C PHE A 81 -2.15 3.90 -4.20
N LEU A 82 -1.13 4.11 -5.05
CA LEU A 82 -0.07 5.09 -4.80
C LEU A 82 -0.61 6.52 -4.67
N LYS A 83 -1.57 6.91 -5.52
CA LYS A 83 -2.22 8.24 -5.41
C LYS A 83 -2.92 8.41 -4.06
N ARG A 84 -3.63 7.39 -3.58
CA ARG A 84 -4.28 7.42 -2.25
C ARG A 84 -3.26 7.55 -1.12
N LEU A 85 -2.14 6.86 -1.22
CA LEU A 85 -1.04 6.99 -0.26
C LEU A 85 -0.49 8.43 -0.24
N ALA A 86 -0.21 9.00 -1.41
CA ALA A 86 0.25 10.38 -1.52
C ALA A 86 -0.76 11.39 -0.94
N SER A 87 -2.04 11.26 -1.30
CA SER A 87 -3.10 12.13 -0.76
C SER A 87 -3.27 12.00 0.75
N SER A 88 -3.08 10.80 1.31
CA SER A 88 -3.11 10.57 2.75
C SER A 88 -1.99 11.32 3.47
N ALA A 89 -0.77 11.35 2.94
CA ALA A 89 0.31 12.18 3.49
C ALA A 89 -0.07 13.67 3.48
N THR A 90 -0.63 14.15 2.36
CA THR A 90 -1.09 15.54 2.24
C THR A 90 -2.19 15.89 3.24
N LEU A 91 -3.09 14.95 3.57
CA LEU A 91 -4.18 15.12 4.54
C LEU A 91 -3.75 14.91 6.01
N SER A 92 -2.65 14.21 6.26
CA SER A 92 -2.05 14.09 7.60
C SER A 92 -1.22 15.31 8.02
N PHE A 93 -0.90 16.21 7.08
CA PHE A 93 -0.06 17.39 7.29
C PHE A 93 -0.77 18.77 7.21
N PRO A 94 -2.04 18.96 6.78
CA PRO A 94 -2.72 20.23 6.90
C PRO A 94 -3.39 20.26 8.27
N ASP A 95 -2.57 20.48 9.31
CA ASP A 95 -2.90 21.17 10.56
C ASP A 95 -2.01 20.68 11.72
N ASP A 96 -0.93 21.40 11.99
CA ASP A 96 -0.33 21.45 13.34
C ASP A 96 -1.11 22.40 14.29
N ASP A 97 -2.14 23.10 13.77
CA ASP A 97 -3.02 24.05 14.49
C ASP A 97 -4.51 23.58 14.58
N ALA A 98 -4.85 22.38 14.10
CA ALA A 98 -6.22 21.87 14.19
C ALA A 98 -6.51 21.45 15.63
N VAL A 99 -7.42 22.19 16.25
CA VAL A 99 -8.14 21.73 17.44
C VAL A 99 -9.00 20.53 17.03
N VAL A 100 -8.57 19.33 17.41
CA VAL A 100 -9.37 18.10 17.31
C VAL A 100 -10.57 18.26 18.25
N CYS A 101 -11.70 18.71 17.71
CA CYS A 101 -12.98 18.72 18.43
C CYS A 101 -13.56 17.30 18.41
N LEU A 102 -13.31 16.55 19.48
CA LEU A 102 -13.99 15.28 19.75
C LEU A 102 -15.41 15.58 20.24
N SER A 103 -16.39 15.54 19.35
CA SER A 103 -17.80 15.56 19.73
C SER A 103 -18.24 14.14 20.11
N SER A 104 -18.40 13.88 21.42
CA SER A 104 -19.15 12.71 21.90
C SER A 104 -20.61 13.12 22.04
N ASP A 105 -21.51 12.52 21.27
CA ASP A 105 -22.95 12.57 21.56
C ASP A 105 -23.27 11.49 22.60
N ALA A 106 -24.05 11.87 23.62
CA ALA A 106 -24.34 11.06 24.80
C ALA A 106 -25.71 10.37 24.70
#